data_AF-Q1HGA0-F1
#
_entry.id   AF-Q1HGA0-F1
#
_cell.length_a   1.000
_cell.length_b   1.000
_cell.length_c   1.000
_cell.angle_alpha   90.00
_cell.angle_beta   90.00
_cell.angle_gamma   90.00
#
_symmetry.space_group_name_H-M   'P 1'
#
loop_
_entity.id
_entity.type
_entity.pdbx_description
1 polymer ?
#
loop_
_entity_poly.entity_id
_entity_poly.type
_entity_poly.pdbx_seq_one_letter_code
_entity_poly.pdbx_strand_id
1 'polypeptide(L)'
;VAPVDSGFWWIILLRAYTKSTGDSSLADLPECQNGMRLILNLCLSEGFDTFPTLLCADGCCMIDRRMGVYGYPIEIQALFFMALRCALLLLKQDAEGKEFAERIVKRLHALSFHMRSYFWLDSKQLNDIYRYKTEEYSHTAVNKFNVIPDSLPDWVFDFMPIHGGYFIGNVSPARMDFRWFCLGNCIAILSSLATPEQSTAIMDLIESRWQELVGETPLKVCYPALETHEWRIITGCDPKNTRWSYHNGGSWPVLLWLLSAACIKTGRPQIARRAMELAESKLMGDNWPEYYDTRR
;
A
#
# COMPACT_ATOMS: atom_id res chain seq x y z
N VAL A 1 17.29 6.53 6.36
CA VAL A 1 16.06 5.90 6.91
C VAL A 1 16.14 4.40 6.67
N ALA A 2 15.43 3.55 7.42
CA ALA A 2 15.49 2.10 7.25
C ALA A 2 14.64 1.66 6.04
N PRO A 3 15.22 1.07 4.99
CA PRO A 3 14.50 0.73 3.76
C PRO A 3 13.84 -0.65 3.88
N VAL A 4 12.72 -0.71 4.61
CA VAL A 4 12.03 -1.97 4.94
C VAL A 4 11.50 -2.67 3.68
N ASP A 5 11.05 -1.89 2.71
CA ASP A 5 10.54 -2.34 1.42
C ASP A 5 11.58 -3.06 0.55
N SER A 6 12.87 -2.73 0.68
CA SER A 6 13.94 -3.24 -0.18
C SER A 6 14.08 -4.77 -0.13
N GLY A 7 13.94 -5.36 1.06
CA GLY A 7 13.95 -6.82 1.21
C GLY A 7 12.74 -7.48 0.53
N PHE A 8 11.56 -6.84 0.58
CA PHE A 8 10.36 -7.34 -0.08
C PHE A 8 10.48 -7.23 -1.60
N TRP A 9 10.95 -6.10 -2.11
CA TRP A 9 11.23 -5.93 -3.53
C TRP A 9 12.24 -6.93 -4.05
N TRP A 10 13.29 -7.26 -3.28
CA TRP A 10 14.26 -8.28 -3.67
C TRP A 10 13.61 -9.67 -3.85
N ILE A 11 12.77 -10.12 -2.91
CA ILE A 11 12.04 -11.39 -3.03
C ILE A 11 11.05 -11.37 -4.21
N ILE A 12 10.31 -10.27 -4.38
CA ILE A 12 9.36 -10.10 -5.49
C ILE A 12 10.07 -10.13 -6.84
N LEU A 13 11.23 -9.47 -6.96
CA LEU A 13 12.02 -9.42 -8.18
C LEU A 13 12.63 -10.79 -8.51
N LEU A 14 13.15 -11.53 -7.51
CA LEU A 14 13.60 -12.90 -7.69
C LEU A 14 12.46 -13.80 -8.21
N ARG A 15 11.24 -13.60 -7.70
CA ARG A 15 10.05 -14.31 -8.20
C ARG A 15 9.68 -13.91 -9.62
N ALA A 16 9.78 -12.62 -9.96
CA ALA A 16 9.52 -12.13 -11.31
C ALA A 16 10.53 -12.70 -12.31
N TYR A 17 11.83 -12.71 -11.95
CA TYR A 17 12.90 -13.30 -12.73
C TYR A 17 12.61 -14.78 -13.04
N THR A 18 12.41 -15.61 -12.02
CA THR A 18 12.14 -17.06 -12.19
C THR A 18 10.88 -17.33 -13.02
N LYS A 19 9.85 -16.47 -12.94
CA LYS A 19 8.67 -16.58 -13.83
C LYS A 19 8.98 -16.18 -15.27
N SER A 20 9.75 -15.12 -15.46
CA SER A 20 10.04 -14.58 -16.79
C SER A 20 11.01 -15.46 -17.58
N THR A 21 11.99 -16.07 -16.92
CA THR A 21 13.01 -16.91 -17.57
C THR A 21 12.65 -18.38 -17.58
N GLY A 22 11.79 -18.83 -16.64
CA GLY A 22 11.56 -20.24 -16.36
C GLY A 22 12.72 -20.93 -15.64
N ASP A 23 13.80 -20.20 -15.33
CA ASP A 23 14.99 -20.71 -14.67
C ASP A 23 14.92 -20.50 -13.15
N SER A 24 14.89 -21.61 -12.40
CA SER A 24 14.91 -21.59 -10.93
C SER A 24 16.32 -21.64 -10.34
N SER A 25 17.36 -21.87 -11.15
CA SER A 25 18.72 -22.14 -10.68
C SER A 25 19.27 -21.04 -9.77
N LEU A 26 19.01 -19.77 -10.12
CA LEU A 26 19.37 -18.61 -9.30
C LEU A 26 18.68 -18.63 -7.93
N ALA A 27 17.36 -18.87 -7.90
CA ALA A 27 16.62 -18.94 -6.64
C ALA A 27 17.03 -20.16 -5.79
N ASP A 28 17.47 -21.24 -6.43
CA ASP A 28 17.94 -22.45 -5.79
C ASP A 28 19.37 -22.34 -5.23
N LEU A 29 20.10 -21.27 -5.53
CA LEU A 29 21.43 -21.05 -4.94
C LEU A 29 21.34 -20.95 -3.40
N PRO A 30 22.28 -21.56 -2.65
CA PRO A 30 22.31 -21.48 -1.20
C PRO A 30 22.28 -20.04 -0.67
N GLU A 31 22.95 -19.11 -1.36
CA GLU A 31 23.03 -17.69 -1.02
C GLU A 31 21.66 -17.02 -1.14
N CYS A 32 20.90 -17.33 -2.20
CA CYS A 32 19.56 -16.80 -2.40
C CYS A 32 18.55 -17.38 -1.39
N GLN A 33 18.64 -18.68 -1.10
CA GLN A 33 17.80 -19.30 -0.06
C GLN A 33 18.09 -18.69 1.32
N ASN A 34 19.37 -18.53 1.68
CA ASN A 34 19.76 -17.89 2.92
C ASN A 34 19.31 -16.42 2.97
N GLY A 35 19.46 -15.67 1.87
CA GLY A 35 18.99 -14.29 1.76
C GLY A 35 17.49 -14.16 2.02
N MET A 36 16.66 -15.03 1.41
CA MET A 36 15.22 -15.07 1.69
C MET A 36 14.94 -15.37 3.17
N ARG A 37 15.60 -16.37 3.75
CA ARG A 37 15.41 -16.77 5.15
C ARG A 37 15.77 -15.66 6.13
N LEU A 38 16.85 -14.91 5.87
CA LEU A 38 17.25 -13.75 6.67
C LEU A 38 16.18 -12.65 6.64
N ILE A 39 15.67 -12.31 5.45
CA ILE A 39 14.59 -11.31 5.31
C ILE A 39 13.33 -11.78 6.03
N LEU A 40 12.94 -13.04 5.86
CA LEU A 40 11.76 -13.63 6.51
C LEU A 40 11.89 -13.67 8.03
N ASN A 41 13.07 -13.99 8.56
CA ASN A 41 13.30 -14.00 10.00
C ASN A 41 13.13 -12.62 10.63
N LEU A 42 13.56 -11.56 9.93
CA LEU A 42 13.38 -10.19 10.42
C LEU A 42 11.88 -9.84 10.53
N CYS A 43 11.08 -10.13 9.50
CA CYS A 43 9.67 -9.70 9.45
C CYS A 43 8.65 -10.68 10.09
N LEU A 44 9.05 -11.94 10.33
CA LEU A 44 8.25 -12.96 11.02
C LEU A 44 8.74 -13.21 12.46
N SER A 45 9.63 -12.36 12.97
CA SER A 45 10.08 -12.42 14.35
C SER A 45 8.91 -12.21 15.32
N GLU A 46 8.99 -12.86 16.48
CA GLU A 46 8.06 -12.62 17.59
C GLU A 46 8.45 -11.33 18.30
N GLY A 47 7.45 -10.64 18.85
CA GLY A 47 7.64 -9.39 19.57
C GLY A 47 6.38 -9.00 20.34
N PHE A 48 6.37 -7.78 20.86
CA PHE A 48 5.22 -7.23 21.59
C PHE A 48 4.08 -6.75 20.69
N ASP A 49 4.21 -6.90 19.37
CA ASP A 49 3.17 -6.49 18.44
C ASP A 49 1.93 -7.37 18.61
N THR A 50 0.78 -6.72 18.72
CA THR A 50 -0.52 -7.39 18.86
C THR A 50 -1.26 -7.47 17.52
N PHE A 51 -0.66 -6.92 16.47
CA PHE A 51 -1.20 -6.92 15.11
C PHE A 51 -0.40 -7.87 14.20
N PRO A 52 -1.05 -8.46 13.18
CA PRO A 52 -0.34 -9.30 12.20
C PRO A 52 0.46 -8.48 11.19
N THR A 53 0.19 -7.17 11.10
CA THR A 53 0.90 -6.19 10.27
C THR A 53 2.30 -5.91 10.80
N LEU A 54 3.18 -5.44 9.94
CA LEU A 54 4.56 -5.11 10.30
C LEU A 54 4.65 -3.67 10.79
N LEU A 55 5.04 -3.49 12.06
CA LEU A 55 5.28 -2.17 12.65
C LEU A 55 6.48 -1.49 11.99
N CYS A 56 6.28 -0.25 11.57
CA CYS A 56 7.25 0.54 10.83
C CYS A 56 7.48 1.93 11.43
N ALA A 57 8.71 2.42 11.34
CA ALA A 57 9.03 3.82 11.53
C ALA A 57 8.57 4.65 10.33
N ASP A 58 8.51 5.98 10.48
CA ASP A 58 8.24 6.89 9.37
C ASP A 58 9.38 6.85 8.34
N GLY A 59 9.07 7.13 7.07
CA GLY A 59 10.06 7.14 5.99
C GLY A 59 10.58 5.75 5.54
N CYS A 60 9.87 4.66 5.82
CA CYS A 60 10.40 3.28 5.70
C CYS A 60 10.20 2.61 4.32
N CYS A 61 9.61 3.29 3.35
CA CYS A 61 9.22 2.75 2.05
C CYS A 61 9.59 3.74 0.93
N MET A 62 8.91 3.72 -0.23
CA MET A 62 9.13 4.69 -1.31
C MET A 62 9.10 6.13 -0.79
N ILE A 63 8.19 6.41 0.15
CA ILE A 63 8.17 7.64 0.92
C ILE A 63 9.26 7.55 1.98
N ASP A 64 10.45 8.05 1.67
CA ASP A 64 11.66 7.94 2.49
C ASP A 64 11.86 9.10 3.49
N ARG A 65 10.82 9.94 3.66
CA ARG A 65 10.81 11.11 4.55
C ARG A 65 9.63 11.04 5.51
N ARG A 66 9.66 11.89 6.54
CA ARG A 66 8.59 11.96 7.54
C ARG A 66 7.28 12.44 6.90
N MET A 67 6.31 11.55 6.79
CA MET A 67 5.01 11.79 6.11
C MET A 67 3.82 11.23 6.88
N GLY A 68 4.04 10.81 8.14
CA GLY A 68 3.02 10.15 8.94
C GLY A 68 2.77 8.71 8.50
N VAL A 69 3.73 8.08 7.81
CA VAL A 69 3.60 6.67 7.37
C VAL A 69 4.15 5.69 8.41
N TYR A 70 4.42 6.13 9.65
CA TYR A 70 4.73 5.25 10.77
C TYR A 70 3.53 4.39 11.19
N GLY A 71 3.78 3.32 11.93
CA GLY A 71 2.75 2.35 12.34
C GLY A 71 2.64 1.23 11.31
N TYR A 72 1.50 1.11 10.64
CA TYR A 72 1.23 0.00 9.72
C TYR A 72 0.82 0.51 8.32
N PRO A 73 1.75 1.13 7.57
CA PRO A 73 1.41 1.74 6.28
C PRO A 73 1.03 0.67 5.25
N ILE A 74 -0.07 0.89 4.50
CA ILE A 74 -0.61 -0.03 3.49
C ILE A 74 0.44 -0.48 2.47
N GLU A 75 1.35 0.41 2.08
CA GLU A 75 2.45 0.09 1.17
C GLU A 75 3.32 -1.06 1.68
N ILE A 76 3.82 -0.96 2.92
CA ILE A 76 4.60 -2.04 3.53
C ILE A 76 3.75 -3.29 3.72
N GLN A 77 2.49 -3.16 4.16
CA GLN A 77 1.66 -4.33 4.41
C GLN A 77 1.36 -5.10 3.11
N ALA A 78 1.10 -4.40 2.01
CA ALA A 78 0.85 -5.00 0.71
C ALA A 78 2.12 -5.63 0.13
N LEU A 79 3.27 -4.97 0.23
CA LEU A 79 4.57 -5.52 -0.19
C LEU A 79 4.97 -6.75 0.62
N PHE A 80 4.79 -6.68 1.95
CA PHE A 80 5.04 -7.80 2.85
C PHE A 80 4.17 -9.00 2.48
N PHE A 81 2.87 -8.79 2.27
CA PHE A 81 1.96 -9.85 1.82
C PHE A 81 2.40 -10.46 0.48
N MET A 82 2.78 -9.63 -0.50
CA MET A 82 3.28 -10.11 -1.79
C MET A 82 4.57 -10.92 -1.65
N ALA A 83 5.54 -10.41 -0.88
CA ALA A 83 6.82 -11.07 -0.62
C ALA A 83 6.64 -12.43 0.08
N LEU A 84 5.74 -12.52 1.07
CA LEU A 84 5.41 -13.80 1.72
C LEU A 84 4.87 -14.83 0.72
N ARG A 85 3.96 -14.42 -0.19
CA ARG A 85 3.44 -15.30 -1.24
C ARG A 85 4.53 -15.73 -2.23
N CYS A 86 5.42 -14.81 -2.59
CA CYS A 86 6.55 -15.08 -3.46
C CYS A 86 7.53 -16.06 -2.81
N ALA A 87 7.89 -15.83 -1.54
CA ALA A 87 8.79 -16.68 -0.77
C ALA A 87 8.27 -18.10 -0.62
N LEU A 88 6.95 -18.28 -0.37
CA LEU A 88 6.33 -19.60 -0.28
C LEU A 88 6.54 -20.45 -1.56
N LEU A 89 6.66 -19.80 -2.72
CA LEU A 89 6.89 -20.46 -4.01
C LEU A 89 8.38 -20.65 -4.35
N LEU A 90 9.28 -19.92 -3.68
CA LEU A 90 10.72 -19.92 -3.96
C LEU A 90 11.53 -20.73 -2.94
N LEU A 91 11.01 -20.90 -1.72
CA LEU A 91 11.70 -21.64 -0.67
C LEU A 91 11.77 -23.13 -1.03
N LYS A 92 12.97 -23.70 -0.88
CA LYS A 92 13.18 -25.14 -0.97
C LYS A 92 12.37 -25.87 0.10
N GLN A 93 11.93 -27.08 -0.21
CA GLN A 93 11.14 -27.93 0.69
C GLN A 93 12.04 -28.81 1.59
N ASP A 94 13.17 -28.26 2.03
CA ASP A 94 14.02 -28.86 3.06
C ASP A 94 13.41 -28.61 4.47
N ALA A 95 14.05 -29.12 5.52
CA ALA A 95 13.49 -29.02 6.87
C ALA A 95 13.26 -27.56 7.31
N GLU A 96 14.25 -26.69 7.07
CA GLU A 96 14.17 -25.26 7.40
C GLU A 96 13.12 -24.54 6.55
N GLY A 97 13.06 -24.81 5.24
CA GLY A 97 12.07 -24.21 4.35
C GLY A 97 10.63 -24.60 4.67
N LYS A 98 10.39 -25.82 5.16
CA LYS A 98 9.06 -26.25 5.66
C LYS A 98 8.63 -25.47 6.90
N GLU A 99 9.54 -25.23 7.84
CA GLU A 99 9.25 -24.42 9.04
C GLU A 99 8.88 -22.98 8.65
N PHE A 100 9.63 -22.37 7.73
CA PHE A 100 9.28 -21.06 7.19
C PHE A 100 7.93 -21.08 6.49
N ALA A 101 7.64 -22.10 5.68
CA ALA A 101 6.37 -22.22 4.97
C ALA A 101 5.17 -22.22 5.94
N GLU A 102 5.25 -22.94 7.05
CA GLU A 102 4.20 -22.94 8.08
C GLU A 102 3.99 -21.55 8.71
N ARG A 103 5.08 -20.88 9.10
CA ARG A 103 5.05 -19.51 9.64
C ARG A 103 4.47 -18.51 8.63
N ILE A 104 4.87 -18.62 7.37
CA ILE A 104 4.38 -17.80 6.25
C ILE A 104 2.88 -17.99 6.07
N VAL A 105 2.39 -19.23 6.00
CA VAL A 105 0.96 -19.53 5.79
C VAL A 105 0.11 -18.97 6.94
N LYS A 106 0.55 -19.16 8.19
CA LYS A 106 -0.14 -18.61 9.37
C LYS A 106 -0.21 -17.08 9.30
N ARG A 107 0.89 -16.42 8.96
CA ARG A 107 0.93 -14.95 8.82
C ARG A 107 0.09 -14.45 7.65
N LEU A 108 0.12 -15.12 6.50
CA LEU A 108 -0.70 -14.77 5.33
C LEU A 108 -2.20 -14.83 5.63
N HIS A 109 -2.67 -15.83 6.39
CA HIS A 109 -4.07 -15.89 6.82
C HIS A 109 -4.44 -14.72 7.72
N ALA A 110 -3.62 -14.44 8.74
CA ALA A 110 -3.88 -13.33 9.67
C ALA A 110 -3.85 -11.96 8.97
N LEU A 111 -2.86 -11.72 8.09
CA LEU A 111 -2.77 -10.51 7.28
C LEU A 111 -3.97 -10.37 6.33
N SER A 112 -4.36 -11.43 5.63
CA SER A 112 -5.50 -11.38 4.70
C SER A 112 -6.77 -10.94 5.42
N PHE A 113 -7.06 -11.55 6.57
CA PHE A 113 -8.22 -11.18 7.38
C PHE A 113 -8.13 -9.73 7.86
N HIS A 114 -6.98 -9.34 8.44
CA HIS A 114 -6.79 -8.02 9.03
C HIS A 114 -6.92 -6.90 7.99
N MET A 115 -6.22 -7.03 6.85
CA MET A 115 -6.23 -6.01 5.81
C MET A 115 -7.63 -5.87 5.19
N ARG A 116 -8.29 -6.98 4.84
CA ARG A 116 -9.62 -6.94 4.21
C ARG A 116 -10.72 -6.44 5.13
N SER A 117 -10.59 -6.65 6.44
CA SER A 117 -11.62 -6.28 7.42
C SER A 117 -11.43 -4.86 7.96
N TYR A 118 -10.19 -4.42 8.13
CA TYR A 118 -9.90 -3.19 8.89
C TYR A 118 -9.25 -2.08 8.06
N PHE A 119 -8.52 -2.41 7.00
CA PHE A 119 -7.95 -1.39 6.10
C PHE A 119 -8.90 -1.02 4.96
N TRP A 120 -9.86 -1.89 4.63
CA TRP A 120 -10.81 -1.63 3.55
C TRP A 120 -11.80 -0.53 3.94
N LEU A 121 -11.98 0.44 3.03
CA LEU A 121 -12.94 1.52 3.17
C LEU A 121 -13.72 1.70 1.86
N ASP A 122 -15.04 1.64 1.97
CA ASP A 122 -16.00 2.05 0.96
C ASP A 122 -17.08 2.92 1.62
N SER A 123 -18.08 3.37 0.86
CA SER A 123 -19.16 4.21 1.39
C SER A 123 -19.91 3.57 2.56
N LYS A 124 -20.10 2.25 2.55
CA LYS A 124 -20.78 1.55 3.64
C LYS A 124 -19.90 1.52 4.89
N GLN A 125 -18.62 1.15 4.75
CA GLN A 125 -17.72 1.07 5.90
C GLN A 125 -17.43 2.44 6.48
N LEU A 126 -17.37 3.49 5.65
CA LEU A 126 -17.26 4.87 6.12
C LEU A 126 -18.46 5.28 6.97
N ASN A 127 -19.69 4.93 6.53
CA ASN A 127 -20.90 5.18 7.31
C ASN A 127 -20.93 4.39 8.64
N ASP A 128 -20.43 3.16 8.64
CA ASP A 128 -20.32 2.35 9.86
C ASP A 128 -19.34 2.99 10.85
N ILE A 129 -18.15 3.42 10.39
CA ILE A 129 -17.12 4.08 11.21
C ILE A 129 -17.64 5.41 11.79
N TYR A 130 -18.33 6.21 10.97
CA TYR A 130 -18.94 7.47 11.41
C TYR A 130 -19.94 7.30 12.56
N ARG A 131 -20.50 6.08 12.72
CA ARG A 131 -21.48 5.74 13.74
C ARG A 131 -20.89 4.92 14.90
N TYR A 132 -19.58 4.77 14.96
CA TYR A 132 -18.94 4.03 16.04
C TYR A 132 -19.25 4.61 17.40
N LYS A 133 -19.35 3.71 18.38
CA LYS A 133 -19.25 4.07 19.79
C LYS A 133 -17.78 3.99 20.20
N THR A 134 -17.39 4.80 21.17
CA THR A 134 -16.04 4.82 21.74
C THR A 134 -15.99 4.08 23.07
N GLU A 135 -14.79 3.82 23.56
CA GLU A 135 -14.51 3.17 24.86
C GLU A 135 -15.10 1.75 24.95
N GLU A 136 -15.14 1.03 23.82
CA GLU A 136 -15.59 -0.36 23.79
C GLU A 136 -14.51 -1.31 24.33
N TYR A 137 -14.78 -1.93 25.49
CA TYR A 137 -13.88 -2.91 26.09
C TYR A 137 -14.49 -4.32 26.06
N SER A 138 -14.38 -5.00 24.91
CA SER A 138 -14.79 -6.42 24.78
C SER A 138 -14.22 -7.10 23.54
N HIS A 139 -14.15 -8.44 23.56
CA HIS A 139 -13.83 -9.22 22.35
C HIS A 139 -14.88 -9.07 21.24
N THR A 140 -16.10 -8.64 21.57
CA THR A 140 -17.21 -8.41 20.65
C THR A 140 -17.34 -6.95 20.20
N ALA A 141 -16.39 -6.08 20.57
CA ALA A 141 -16.38 -4.67 20.17
C ALA A 141 -16.45 -4.51 18.63
N VAL A 142 -17.22 -3.55 18.15
CA VAL A 142 -17.28 -3.16 16.74
C VAL A 142 -16.10 -2.23 16.44
N ASN A 143 -15.88 -1.23 17.30
CA ASN A 143 -14.77 -0.27 17.16
C ASN A 143 -13.47 -0.84 17.75
N LYS A 144 -12.88 -1.82 17.06
CA LYS A 144 -11.69 -2.57 17.52
C LYS A 144 -10.46 -1.71 17.87
N PHE A 145 -10.36 -0.53 17.28
CA PHE A 145 -9.19 0.35 17.44
C PHE A 145 -9.49 1.61 18.25
N ASN A 146 -10.70 1.73 18.83
CA ASN A 146 -11.17 2.94 19.51
C ASN A 146 -10.97 4.23 18.69
N VAL A 147 -11.34 4.17 17.41
CA VAL A 147 -11.33 5.35 16.52
C VAL A 147 -12.42 6.31 16.97
N ILE A 148 -12.09 7.60 17.05
CA ILE A 148 -13.02 8.66 17.42
C ILE A 148 -13.75 9.11 16.14
N PRO A 149 -15.09 8.98 16.03
CA PRO A 149 -15.82 9.39 14.82
C PRO A 149 -15.58 10.86 14.43
N ASP A 150 -15.51 11.74 15.44
CA ASP A 150 -15.27 13.17 15.24
C ASP A 150 -13.86 13.50 14.69
N SER A 151 -12.94 12.53 14.67
CA SER A 151 -11.61 12.71 14.08
C SER A 151 -11.55 12.30 12.60
N LEU A 152 -12.67 11.92 11.98
CA LEU A 152 -12.73 11.66 10.55
C LEU A 152 -12.56 12.98 9.77
N PRO A 153 -11.63 13.07 8.82
CA PRO A 153 -11.44 14.29 8.04
C PRO A 153 -12.62 14.56 7.10
N ASP A 154 -13.13 15.79 7.05
CA ASP A 154 -14.30 16.16 6.21
C ASP A 154 -14.15 15.75 4.73
N TRP A 155 -12.94 15.87 4.18
CA TRP A 155 -12.67 15.55 2.78
C TRP A 155 -13.02 14.09 2.42
N VAL A 156 -13.00 13.16 3.38
CA VAL A 156 -13.23 11.74 3.10
C VAL A 156 -14.68 11.49 2.68
N PHE A 157 -15.63 12.25 3.23
CA PHE A 157 -17.05 12.11 2.90
C PHE A 157 -17.35 12.61 1.49
N ASP A 158 -16.72 13.72 1.09
CA ASP A 158 -16.87 14.26 -0.26
C ASP A 158 -16.09 13.43 -1.31
N PHE A 159 -14.97 12.83 -0.91
CA PHE A 159 -14.12 12.02 -1.78
C PHE A 159 -14.68 10.62 -2.01
N MET A 160 -15.32 9.99 -1.03
CA MET A 160 -15.82 8.62 -1.17
C MET A 160 -16.98 8.57 -2.19
N PRO A 161 -16.86 7.87 -3.32
CA PRO A 161 -17.96 7.72 -4.28
C PRO A 161 -19.02 6.73 -3.77
N ILE A 162 -20.20 6.74 -4.40
CA ILE A 162 -21.26 5.74 -4.14
C ILE A 162 -20.79 4.33 -4.54
N HIS A 163 -20.04 4.23 -5.64
CA HIS A 163 -19.45 2.99 -6.13
C HIS A 163 -17.92 3.14 -6.16
N GLY A 164 -17.25 2.33 -5.35
CA GLY A 164 -15.80 2.32 -5.22
C GLY A 164 -15.35 2.15 -3.78
N GLY A 165 -14.04 2.00 -3.60
CA GLY A 165 -13.42 1.83 -2.30
C GLY A 165 -11.92 1.60 -2.42
N TYR A 166 -11.21 1.66 -1.32
CA TYR A 166 -9.76 1.46 -1.28
C TYR A 166 -9.28 0.97 0.07
N PHE A 167 -8.02 0.51 0.12
CA PHE A 167 -7.33 0.30 1.37
C PHE A 167 -6.74 1.62 1.88
N ILE A 168 -7.14 2.02 3.09
CA ILE A 168 -6.67 3.26 3.72
C ILE A 168 -5.18 3.17 4.07
N GLY A 169 -4.56 4.34 4.28
CA GLY A 169 -3.12 4.46 4.47
C GLY A 169 -2.58 3.73 5.69
N ASN A 170 -3.31 3.72 6.81
CA ASN A 170 -2.83 3.18 8.07
C ASN A 170 -3.98 2.85 9.03
N VAL A 171 -3.82 1.81 9.83
CA VAL A 171 -4.71 1.46 10.95
C VAL A 171 -3.85 1.08 12.15
N SER A 172 -4.01 1.78 13.27
CA SER A 172 -3.31 1.50 14.52
C SER A 172 -4.19 1.84 15.73
N PRO A 173 -3.80 1.52 16.98
CA PRO A 173 -4.56 1.92 18.16
C PRO A 173 -4.88 3.42 18.16
N ALA A 174 -6.16 3.76 18.29
CA ALA A 174 -6.72 5.11 18.28
C ALA A 174 -6.38 5.97 17.05
N ARG A 175 -6.00 5.36 15.91
CA ARG A 175 -5.61 6.10 14.71
C ARG A 175 -5.96 5.35 13.43
N MET A 176 -6.64 6.05 12.52
CA MET A 176 -6.78 5.67 11.12
C MET A 176 -6.30 6.81 10.22
N ASP A 177 -5.41 6.50 9.30
CA ASP A 177 -4.99 7.42 8.25
C ASP A 177 -5.80 7.13 7.00
N PHE A 178 -6.79 7.98 6.74
CA PHE A 178 -7.73 7.81 5.63
C PHE A 178 -7.10 8.12 4.26
N ARG A 179 -5.88 8.67 4.18
CA ARG A 179 -5.28 9.01 2.88
C ARG A 179 -5.19 7.78 1.97
N TRP A 180 -5.46 7.98 0.69
CA TRP A 180 -5.25 6.97 -0.35
C TRP A 180 -3.78 6.94 -0.73
N PHE A 181 -3.21 5.74 -0.90
CA PHE A 181 -1.83 5.55 -1.37
C PHE A 181 -1.82 4.63 -2.59
N CYS A 182 -1.24 5.13 -3.70
CA CYS A 182 -1.31 4.47 -5.00
C CYS A 182 -0.63 3.09 -5.00
N LEU A 183 0.63 3.05 -4.56
CA LEU A 183 1.46 1.84 -4.60
C LEU A 183 0.83 0.73 -3.76
N GLY A 184 0.42 1.03 -2.51
CA GLY A 184 -0.22 0.07 -1.62
C GLY A 184 -1.48 -0.55 -2.22
N ASN A 185 -2.36 0.25 -2.82
CA ASN A 185 -3.58 -0.25 -3.46
C ASN A 185 -3.28 -1.06 -4.73
N CYS A 186 -2.32 -0.64 -5.56
CA CYS A 186 -1.91 -1.41 -6.73
C CYS A 186 -1.30 -2.77 -6.34
N ILE A 187 -0.39 -2.81 -5.36
CA ILE A 187 0.20 -4.06 -4.88
C ILE A 187 -0.86 -4.95 -4.21
N ALA A 188 -1.84 -4.38 -3.51
CA ALA A 188 -2.94 -5.16 -2.94
C ALA A 188 -3.73 -5.91 -4.03
N ILE A 189 -3.96 -5.28 -5.18
CA ILE A 189 -4.57 -5.92 -6.36
C ILE A 189 -3.63 -6.99 -6.93
N LEU A 190 -2.37 -6.66 -7.21
CA LEU A 190 -1.40 -7.54 -7.87
C LEU A 190 -1.11 -8.80 -7.06
N SER A 191 -0.95 -8.67 -5.75
CA SER A 191 -0.71 -9.78 -4.81
C SER A 191 -1.96 -10.61 -4.50
N SER A 192 -3.14 -10.17 -4.97
CA SER A 192 -4.45 -10.74 -4.62
C SER A 192 -4.73 -10.69 -3.11
N LEU A 193 -4.19 -9.67 -2.43
CA LEU A 193 -4.63 -9.28 -1.10
C LEU A 193 -6.06 -8.75 -1.16
N ALA A 194 -6.33 -7.86 -2.11
CA ALA A 194 -7.68 -7.41 -2.45
C ALA A 194 -8.50 -8.57 -3.01
N THR A 195 -9.78 -8.69 -2.61
CA THR A 195 -10.72 -9.59 -3.29
C THR A 195 -11.01 -9.09 -4.72
N PRO A 196 -11.63 -9.90 -5.61
CA PRO A 196 -12.06 -9.43 -6.92
C PRO A 196 -13.00 -8.21 -6.85
N GLU A 197 -13.91 -8.19 -5.88
CA GLU A 197 -14.86 -7.10 -5.64
C GLU A 197 -14.12 -5.84 -5.19
N GLN A 198 -13.21 -5.96 -4.21
CA GLN A 198 -12.37 -4.85 -3.75
C GLN A 198 -11.48 -4.30 -4.87
N SER A 199 -10.91 -5.19 -5.70
CA SER A 199 -10.07 -4.80 -6.83
C SER A 199 -10.88 -4.02 -7.88
N THR A 200 -12.11 -4.43 -8.13
CA THR A 200 -13.04 -3.72 -9.03
C THR A 200 -13.41 -2.36 -8.44
N ALA A 201 -13.74 -2.32 -7.14
CA ALA A 201 -14.07 -1.08 -6.44
C ALA A 201 -12.90 -0.07 -6.39
N ILE A 202 -11.64 -0.53 -6.30
CA ILE A 202 -10.47 0.35 -6.45
C ILE A 202 -10.42 0.96 -7.85
N MET A 203 -10.73 0.19 -8.90
CA MET A 203 -10.76 0.70 -10.27
C MET A 203 -11.91 1.70 -10.47
N ASP A 204 -13.10 1.40 -9.93
CA ASP A 204 -14.24 2.32 -9.98
C ASP A 204 -13.96 3.63 -9.22
N LEU A 205 -13.22 3.56 -8.10
CA LEU A 205 -12.72 4.76 -7.39
C LEU A 205 -11.78 5.59 -8.28
N ILE A 206 -10.80 4.96 -8.95
CA ILE A 206 -9.86 5.66 -9.83
C ILE A 206 -10.59 6.30 -11.02
N GLU A 207 -11.57 5.62 -11.61
CA GLU A 207 -12.38 6.17 -12.69
C GLU A 207 -13.24 7.36 -12.21
N SER A 208 -13.89 7.24 -11.05
CA SER A 208 -14.78 8.28 -10.50
C SER A 208 -14.04 9.49 -9.93
N ARG A 209 -12.84 9.31 -9.38
CA ARG A 209 -11.98 10.35 -8.80
C ARG A 209 -10.72 10.59 -9.64
N TRP A 210 -10.88 10.50 -10.97
CA TRP A 210 -9.77 10.60 -11.90
C TRP A 210 -9.00 11.92 -11.76
N GLN A 211 -9.69 13.05 -11.61
CA GLN A 211 -9.01 14.34 -11.47
C GLN A 211 -8.19 14.41 -10.17
N GLU A 212 -8.74 13.90 -9.08
CA GLU A 212 -8.11 13.90 -7.78
C GLU A 212 -6.91 12.95 -7.70
N LEU A 213 -6.98 11.76 -8.33
CA LEU A 213 -5.96 10.71 -8.19
C LEU A 213 -4.94 10.67 -9.34
N VAL A 214 -5.33 11.10 -10.53
CA VAL A 214 -4.50 11.10 -11.75
C VAL A 214 -4.24 12.52 -12.23
N GLY A 215 -5.29 13.35 -12.30
CA GLY A 215 -5.19 14.71 -12.82
C GLY A 215 -4.66 14.75 -14.25
N GLU A 216 -3.83 15.76 -14.54
CA GLU A 216 -3.17 15.88 -15.84
C GLU A 216 -1.82 15.16 -15.95
N THR A 217 -1.29 14.64 -14.84
CA THR A 217 0.00 13.95 -14.81
C THR A 217 -0.11 12.71 -13.92
N PRO A 218 -0.14 11.50 -14.50
CA PRO A 218 -0.25 10.27 -13.72
C PRO A 218 1.05 10.01 -12.92
N LEU A 219 1.02 9.49 -11.70
CA LEU A 219 -0.13 9.30 -10.77
C LEU A 219 0.22 9.92 -9.44
N LYS A 220 -0.77 10.43 -8.70
CA LYS A 220 -0.49 10.90 -7.33
C LYS A 220 0.05 9.76 -6.48
N VAL A 221 1.10 10.03 -5.71
CA VAL A 221 1.65 9.05 -4.75
C VAL A 221 0.68 8.78 -3.60
N CYS A 222 0.04 9.84 -3.11
CA CYS A 222 -1.02 9.78 -2.12
C CYS A 222 -2.05 10.91 -2.32
N TYR A 223 -3.22 10.77 -1.71
CA TYR A 223 -4.25 11.81 -1.72
C TYR A 223 -5.06 11.83 -0.40
N PRO A 224 -5.42 13.01 0.12
CA PRO A 224 -4.95 14.35 -0.28
C PRO A 224 -3.56 14.68 0.28
N ALA A 225 -3.02 15.83 -0.13
CA ALA A 225 -1.84 16.42 0.51
C ALA A 225 -2.18 16.98 1.91
N LEU A 226 -1.23 16.88 2.83
CA LEU A 226 -1.24 17.54 4.12
C LEU A 226 -1.03 19.04 3.92
N GLU A 227 -1.84 19.86 4.59
CA GLU A 227 -1.80 21.31 4.47
C GLU A 227 -1.64 22.00 5.84
N THR A 228 -1.18 23.25 5.82
CA THR A 228 -1.13 24.15 6.99
C THR A 228 -0.59 23.50 8.28
N HIS A 229 -1.44 23.26 9.27
CA HIS A 229 -1.10 22.69 10.57
C HIS A 229 -0.72 21.22 10.47
N GLU A 230 -1.44 20.43 9.68
CA GLU A 230 -1.14 19.02 9.48
C GLU A 230 0.25 18.85 8.87
N TRP A 231 0.58 19.66 7.85
CA TRP A 231 1.91 19.65 7.25
C TRP A 231 2.99 19.97 8.29
N ARG A 232 2.82 21.03 9.10
CA ARG A 232 3.79 21.41 10.15
C ARG A 232 3.99 20.28 11.17
N ILE A 233 2.89 19.69 11.65
CA ILE A 233 2.91 18.69 12.72
C ILE A 233 3.43 17.33 12.23
N ILE A 234 2.88 16.84 11.12
CA ILE A 234 3.15 15.48 10.63
C ILE A 234 4.51 15.41 9.96
N THR A 235 4.84 16.37 9.08
CA THR A 235 6.12 16.36 8.34
C THR A 235 7.26 16.97 9.13
N GLY A 236 6.96 17.77 10.15
CA GLY A 236 7.98 18.56 10.86
C GLY A 236 8.48 19.75 10.04
N CYS A 237 7.57 20.42 9.31
CA CYS A 237 7.88 21.52 8.41
C CYS A 237 8.88 21.15 7.28
N ASP A 238 8.75 19.94 6.73
CA ASP A 238 9.68 19.44 5.70
C ASP A 238 9.55 20.23 4.39
N PRO A 239 10.58 21.00 3.98
CA PRO A 239 10.50 21.89 2.82
C PRO A 239 10.49 21.15 1.49
N LYS A 240 10.81 19.84 1.45
CA LYS A 240 10.70 19.04 0.22
C LYS A 240 9.27 18.51 0.01
N ASN A 241 8.53 18.33 1.10
CA ASN A 241 7.16 17.80 1.11
C ASN A 241 6.12 18.91 1.28
N THR A 242 6.28 20.01 0.55
CA THR A 242 5.29 21.09 0.55
C THR A 242 3.96 20.62 -0.05
N ARG A 243 2.95 21.49 -0.03
CA ARG A 243 1.61 21.18 -0.53
C ARG A 243 1.66 20.67 -1.98
N TRP A 244 1.14 19.47 -2.21
CA TRP A 244 1.07 18.82 -3.54
C TRP A 244 2.43 18.58 -4.21
N SER A 245 3.47 18.39 -3.39
CA SER A 245 4.85 18.24 -3.84
C SER A 245 5.48 16.96 -3.31
N TYR A 246 6.38 16.37 -4.11
CA TYR A 246 7.17 15.18 -3.77
C TYR A 246 6.30 14.06 -3.17
N HIS A 247 6.50 13.65 -1.92
CA HIS A 247 5.69 12.61 -1.27
C HIS A 247 4.32 13.11 -0.78
N ASN A 248 4.14 14.42 -0.65
CA ASN A 248 2.92 15.03 -0.13
C ASN A 248 1.94 15.37 -1.26
N GLY A 249 1.47 14.33 -1.94
CA GLY A 249 0.48 14.44 -3.03
C GLY A 249 1.05 14.84 -4.39
N GLY A 250 2.38 14.78 -4.57
CA GLY A 250 3.02 14.92 -5.87
C GLY A 250 2.66 13.77 -6.81
N SER A 251 2.81 14.00 -8.11
CA SER A 251 2.56 12.98 -9.14
C SER A 251 3.84 12.33 -9.62
N TRP A 252 3.87 11.00 -9.60
CA TRP A 252 5.06 10.19 -9.83
C TRP A 252 4.88 9.31 -11.07
N PRO A 253 5.55 9.62 -12.18
CA PRO A 253 5.45 8.85 -13.42
C PRO A 253 5.80 7.37 -13.26
N VAL A 254 6.72 7.05 -12.35
CA VAL A 254 7.11 5.66 -12.05
C VAL A 254 5.93 4.79 -11.60
N LEU A 255 4.86 5.35 -11.04
CA LEU A 255 3.69 4.57 -10.60
C LEU A 255 2.84 4.07 -11.77
N LEU A 256 3.05 4.57 -12.99
CA LEU A 256 2.28 4.20 -14.17
C LEU A 256 2.33 2.69 -14.48
N TRP A 257 3.47 2.03 -14.24
CA TRP A 257 3.59 0.59 -14.49
C TRP A 257 2.77 -0.24 -13.50
N LEU A 258 2.69 0.19 -12.24
CA LEU A 258 1.88 -0.47 -11.21
C LEU A 258 0.39 -0.36 -11.53
N LEU A 259 -0.07 0.85 -11.88
CA LEU A 259 -1.45 1.04 -12.32
C LEU A 259 -1.74 0.20 -13.56
N SER A 260 -0.85 0.19 -14.55
CA SER A 260 -1.03 -0.59 -15.78
C SER A 260 -1.16 -2.08 -15.48
N ALA A 261 -0.29 -2.63 -14.63
CA ALA A 261 -0.36 -4.03 -14.22
C ALA A 261 -1.66 -4.34 -13.46
N ALA A 262 -2.09 -3.46 -12.55
CA ALA A 262 -3.34 -3.62 -11.81
C ALA A 262 -4.57 -3.53 -12.73
N CYS A 263 -4.56 -2.63 -13.72
CA CYS A 263 -5.60 -2.50 -14.74
C CYS A 263 -5.72 -3.76 -15.60
N ILE A 264 -4.59 -4.34 -16.02
CA ILE A 264 -4.58 -5.60 -16.77
C ILE A 264 -5.16 -6.74 -15.92
N LYS A 265 -4.70 -6.87 -14.66
CA LYS A 265 -5.18 -7.92 -13.74
C LYS A 265 -6.68 -7.83 -13.44
N THR A 266 -7.25 -6.63 -13.50
CA THR A 266 -8.68 -6.38 -13.24
C THR A 266 -9.53 -6.33 -14.51
N GLY A 267 -8.94 -6.50 -15.70
CA GLY A 267 -9.66 -6.43 -16.96
C GLY A 267 -10.15 -5.02 -17.33
N ARG A 268 -9.46 -3.98 -16.83
CA ARG A 268 -9.77 -2.55 -17.07
C ARG A 268 -8.67 -1.83 -17.86
N PRO A 269 -8.21 -2.34 -19.03
CA PRO A 269 -7.06 -1.78 -19.74
C PRO A 269 -7.27 -0.34 -20.24
N GLN A 270 -8.52 0.12 -20.39
CA GLN A 270 -8.83 1.49 -20.81
C GLN A 270 -8.30 2.55 -19.82
N ILE A 271 -8.28 2.25 -18.52
CA ILE A 271 -7.74 3.14 -17.47
C ILE A 271 -6.24 3.35 -17.72
N ALA A 272 -5.50 2.26 -17.95
CA ALA A 272 -4.08 2.30 -18.25
C ALA A 272 -3.78 3.06 -19.55
N ARG A 273 -4.55 2.81 -20.63
CA ARG A 273 -4.37 3.54 -21.90
C ARG A 273 -4.53 5.04 -21.73
N ARG A 274 -5.59 5.47 -21.04
CA ARG A 274 -5.83 6.89 -20.76
C ARG A 274 -4.68 7.52 -19.94
N ALA A 275 -4.15 6.81 -18.94
CA ALA A 275 -3.01 7.28 -18.18
C ALA A 275 -1.73 7.35 -19.04
N MET A 276 -1.48 6.36 -19.89
CA MET A 276 -0.34 6.36 -20.82
C MET A 276 -0.41 7.52 -21.81
N GLU A 277 -1.57 7.79 -22.41
CA GLU A 277 -1.77 8.92 -23.34
C GLU A 277 -1.42 10.27 -22.68
N LEU A 278 -1.82 10.47 -21.41
CA LEU A 278 -1.44 11.66 -20.64
C LEU A 278 0.07 11.73 -20.43
N ALA A 279 0.70 10.62 -20.02
CA ALA A 279 2.14 10.55 -19.79
C ALA A 279 2.95 10.80 -21.07
N GLU A 280 2.57 10.17 -22.18
CA GLU A 280 3.21 10.30 -23.50
C GLU A 280 3.19 11.75 -24.01
N SER A 281 2.13 12.51 -23.69
CA SER A 281 2.02 13.91 -24.10
C SER A 281 2.98 14.87 -23.38
N LYS A 282 3.57 14.46 -22.24
CA LYS A 282 4.37 15.35 -21.36
C LYS A 282 5.80 14.85 -21.10
N LEU A 283 5.97 13.57 -20.75
CA LEU A 283 7.23 13.07 -20.19
C LEU A 283 8.46 13.32 -21.07
N MET A 284 8.34 13.08 -22.38
CA MET A 284 9.44 13.31 -23.31
C MET A 284 9.76 14.80 -23.44
N GLY A 285 8.75 15.67 -23.52
CA GLY A 285 8.93 17.11 -23.62
C GLY A 285 9.56 17.73 -22.36
N ASP A 286 9.28 17.14 -21.20
CA ASP A 286 9.79 17.59 -19.91
C ASP A 286 11.14 16.93 -19.51
N ASN A 287 11.73 16.12 -20.38
CA ASN A 287 12.98 15.38 -20.14
C ASN A 287 12.92 14.39 -18.96
N TRP A 288 11.84 13.62 -18.85
CA TRP A 288 11.69 12.52 -17.88
C TRP A 288 11.94 12.94 -16.41
N PRO A 289 11.19 13.92 -15.89
CA PRO A 289 11.37 14.38 -14.52
C PRO A 289 11.04 13.27 -13.50
N GLU A 290 11.69 13.34 -12.33
CA GLU A 290 11.49 12.39 -11.23
C GLU A 290 10.02 12.37 -10.75
N TYR A 291 9.43 13.55 -10.60
CA TYR A 291 8.05 13.76 -10.17
C TYR A 291 7.54 15.13 -10.64
N TYR A 292 6.24 15.35 -10.52
CA TYR A 292 5.58 16.62 -10.81
C TYR A 292 4.86 17.14 -9.59
N ASP A 293 5.09 18.40 -9.25
CA ASP A 293 4.21 19.14 -8.36
C ASP A 293 2.88 19.39 -9.06
N THR A 294 1.78 19.24 -8.33
CA THR A 294 0.45 19.49 -8.90
C THR A 294 -0.15 20.76 -8.30
N ARG A 295 -0.63 21.66 -9.15
CA ARG A 295 -1.52 22.74 -8.70
C ARG A 295 -2.93 22.18 -8.67
N ARG A 296 -3.67 22.49 -7.61
CA ARG A 296 -5.05 22.01 -7.42
C ARG A 296 -5.92 22.41 -8.61
#